data_AF-A0A9P9S3N2-F1
#
_entry.id   AF-A0A9P9S3N2-F1
#
_cell.length_a   1.000
_cell.length_b   1.000
_cell.length_c   1.000
_cell.angle_alpha   90.00
_cell.angle_beta   90.00
_cell.angle_gamma   90.00
#
_symmetry.space_group_name_H-M   'P 1'
#
loop_
_entity.id
_entity.type
_entity.pdbx_description
1 polymer ?
#
loop_
_entity_poly.entity_id
_entity_poly.type
_entity_poly.pdbx_seq_one_letter_code
_entity_poly.pdbx_strand_id
1 'polypeptide(L)'
;MPAPIIKSSTRVQNITSNFPWGVRRDGGEGGTIDGKHIVNFADTTTSNSHALENFGFFPFTSNSIAMASKDGIHVTDVGEKDDTWVKQMWPFAKSKTPINGETGEENKLNHRYAIWPNTNIVSECGGTCGYTVSDVLDITIVPFIKKFLYSTLAKITIGNDGSVVTREAVALWYKYQTSYGQFGLARARDGSNDIFLFAVPNNSFGLKVARVCETNIADTTKYTFWDGKTWAKNPPGALDPSANIFQKGNWANAKRDIFWNEYLKTWIAVLNDQLVGNSIFRLMYSTTEWIVGPWSTKPIDAYKSFSCDDNKNDDHCSVSYNYGTHAYPDIDLTGKKVNNPIRPTLSKPRPLAKSATSIEAKMTQYSIKDVQNALAILKLHLPDPDEKLFIQLDDSKTLRNFTLFDKLPLELRLCIWRMCFPGPRSVGFHPEWFKINKGPDYFPVTLQINNESRSDTYKHYYIIAHPFSNANHPPKLMFFNPRVDIIRIGVLELLFSRTAFNKFWSKLISRNRECFERIERLEIRDFRSSKADQHVRKLIYKDKNETSPFLLLPGLKEVTVTAGQLLSGASDAERLEPAKKFKEAIEPVFEEYQSAFLTGKVPKVTARIWQILER
;
A
#
# COMPACT_ATOMS: atom_id res chain seq x y z
N MET A 1 31.54 -17.85 5.31
CA MET A 1 30.49 -18.76 5.83
C MET A 1 29.41 -18.90 4.78
N PRO A 2 28.95 -20.12 4.45
CA PRO A 2 27.75 -20.27 3.63
C PRO A 2 26.55 -19.69 4.39
N ALA A 3 25.72 -18.89 3.72
CA ALA A 3 24.52 -18.32 4.33
C ALA A 3 23.50 -19.44 4.65
N PRO A 4 22.73 -19.32 5.74
CA PRO A 4 21.62 -20.25 5.99
C PRO A 4 20.61 -20.13 4.85
N ILE A 5 20.06 -21.27 4.42
CA ILE A 5 19.07 -21.29 3.34
C ILE A 5 17.73 -20.83 3.92
N ILE A 6 17.21 -19.71 3.45
CA ILE A 6 15.85 -19.29 3.75
C ILE A 6 14.89 -20.13 2.89
N LYS A 7 14.09 -20.98 3.53
CA LYS A 7 12.96 -21.62 2.87
C LYS A 7 11.73 -20.74 3.02
N SER A 8 11.23 -20.25 1.90
CA SER A 8 9.92 -19.61 1.80
C SER A 8 8.87 -20.67 1.50
N SER A 9 7.79 -20.70 2.30
CA SER A 9 6.55 -21.35 1.89
C SER A 9 5.85 -20.43 0.89
N THR A 10 6.04 -20.67 -0.41
CA THR A 10 5.30 -19.93 -1.43
C THR A 10 3.80 -20.26 -1.36
N ARG A 11 2.98 -19.19 -1.48
CA ARG A 11 1.51 -19.06 -1.37
C ARG A 11 0.92 -19.06 0.05
N VAL A 12 0.23 -17.95 0.35
CA VAL A 12 -0.65 -17.70 1.52
C VAL A 12 -1.78 -18.73 1.67
N GLN A 13 -2.00 -19.57 0.66
CA GLN A 13 -2.96 -20.66 0.72
C GLN A 13 -2.60 -21.75 1.73
N ASN A 14 -1.41 -21.70 2.34
CA ASN A 14 -0.92 -22.83 3.13
C ASN A 14 -1.11 -22.69 4.65
N ILE A 15 -1.28 -21.48 5.23
CA ILE A 15 -1.64 -21.42 6.66
C ILE A 15 -3.09 -21.82 6.85
N THR A 16 -3.29 -23.12 7.04
CA THR A 16 -4.56 -23.72 7.37
C THR A 16 -4.78 -23.55 8.87
N SER A 17 -5.90 -22.91 9.19
CA SER A 17 -6.42 -22.81 10.55
C SER A 17 -7.27 -24.05 10.85
N ASN A 18 -7.37 -24.42 12.13
CA ASN A 18 -8.39 -25.35 12.62
C ASN A 18 -9.81 -24.78 12.58
N PHE A 19 -9.98 -23.48 12.33
CA PHE A 19 -11.29 -22.87 12.18
C PHE A 19 -12.00 -23.35 10.91
N PRO A 20 -13.33 -23.54 10.94
CA PRO A 20 -14.11 -23.89 9.75
C PRO A 20 -14.24 -22.74 8.75
N TRP A 21 -13.76 -21.55 9.10
CA TRP A 21 -13.82 -20.32 8.31
C TRP A 21 -12.43 -19.89 7.83
N GLY A 22 -12.37 -19.11 6.75
CA GLY A 22 -11.12 -18.48 6.31
C GLY A 22 -10.64 -17.44 7.31
N VAL A 23 -9.38 -17.53 7.74
CA VAL A 23 -8.75 -16.54 8.63
C VAL A 23 -7.71 -15.74 7.85
N ARG A 24 -7.80 -14.41 7.93
CA ARG A 24 -6.86 -13.47 7.32
C ARG A 24 -6.10 -12.76 8.42
N ARG A 25 -4.78 -12.65 8.30
CA ARG A 25 -3.91 -12.17 9.37
C ARG A 25 -2.90 -11.17 8.85
N ASP A 26 -2.58 -10.18 9.65
CA ASP A 26 -1.43 -9.29 9.52
C ASP A 26 -0.37 -9.61 10.59
N GLY A 27 0.88 -9.24 10.34
CA GLY A 27 2.02 -9.63 11.16
C GLY A 27 2.43 -11.07 10.89
N GLY A 28 2.76 -11.79 11.95
CA GLY A 28 3.30 -13.15 11.89
C GLY A 28 4.61 -13.26 12.63
N GLU A 29 4.70 -12.62 13.78
CA GLU A 29 5.84 -12.63 14.69
C GLU A 29 5.72 -13.77 15.66
N GLY A 30 6.82 -14.40 16.03
CA GLY A 30 6.70 -15.58 16.88
C GLY A 30 7.97 -15.98 17.59
N GLY A 31 7.91 -17.16 18.17
CA GLY A 31 9.02 -17.80 18.87
C GLY A 31 8.57 -19.13 19.44
N THR A 32 9.45 -19.78 20.20
CA THR A 32 9.17 -21.10 20.75
C THR A 32 8.93 -20.99 22.25
N ILE A 33 7.86 -21.57 22.76
CA ILE A 33 7.62 -21.70 24.20
C ILE A 33 7.22 -23.15 24.44
N ASP A 34 7.85 -23.79 25.42
CA ASP A 34 7.59 -25.17 25.82
C ASP A 34 7.62 -26.16 24.62
N GLY A 35 8.60 -25.97 23.72
CA GLY A 35 8.76 -26.78 22.51
C GLY A 35 7.68 -26.57 21.44
N LYS A 36 6.76 -25.62 21.62
CA LYS A 36 5.72 -25.27 20.65
C LYS A 36 6.03 -23.92 20.01
N HIS A 37 5.82 -23.83 18.70
CA HIS A 37 6.01 -22.57 17.97
C HIS A 37 4.74 -21.73 18.10
N ILE A 38 4.88 -20.54 18.68
CA ILE A 38 3.81 -19.57 18.81
C ILE A 38 3.98 -18.50 17.74
N VAL A 39 2.87 -18.09 17.15
CA VAL A 39 2.78 -16.97 16.23
C VAL A 39 1.74 -15.98 16.75
N ASN A 40 2.19 -14.75 16.97
CA ASN A 40 1.37 -13.59 17.22
C ASN A 40 1.03 -12.92 15.89
N PHE A 41 -0.22 -12.47 15.78
CA PHE A 41 -0.70 -11.70 14.66
C PHE A 41 -1.25 -10.38 15.17
N ALA A 42 -1.18 -9.37 14.32
CA ALA A 42 -1.88 -8.10 14.50
C ALA A 42 -3.31 -8.26 13.98
N ASP A 43 -3.72 -7.38 13.07
CA ASP A 43 -5.04 -7.35 12.46
C ASP A 43 -5.45 -8.73 11.92
N THR A 44 -6.45 -9.33 12.55
CA THR A 44 -6.95 -10.68 12.20
C THR A 44 -8.44 -10.61 11.92
N THR A 45 -8.86 -11.14 10.77
CA THR A 45 -10.26 -11.19 10.33
C THR A 45 -10.69 -12.63 10.08
N THR A 46 -11.88 -13.01 10.56
CA THR A 46 -12.49 -14.32 10.28
C THR A 46 -13.63 -14.18 9.26
N SER A 47 -13.59 -14.94 8.17
CA SER A 47 -14.60 -14.90 7.10
C SER A 47 -15.83 -15.76 7.43
N ASN A 48 -16.41 -15.56 8.60
CA ASN A 48 -17.63 -16.23 9.03
C ASN A 48 -18.86 -15.53 8.43
N SER A 49 -19.63 -16.24 7.59
CA SER A 49 -20.83 -15.69 6.94
C SER A 49 -21.94 -15.36 7.94
N HIS A 50 -22.14 -16.19 8.98
CA HIS A 50 -23.13 -15.92 10.02
C HIS A 50 -22.80 -14.64 10.78
N ALA A 51 -21.52 -14.40 11.06
CA ALA A 51 -21.09 -13.16 11.69
C ALA A 51 -21.30 -11.95 10.77
N LEU A 52 -21.04 -12.09 9.47
CA LEU A 52 -21.36 -11.04 8.49
C LEU A 52 -22.86 -10.73 8.44
N GLU A 53 -23.71 -11.75 8.46
CA GLU A 53 -25.18 -11.60 8.48
C GLU A 53 -25.66 -10.94 9.78
N ASN A 54 -25.14 -11.36 10.93
CA ASN A 54 -25.56 -10.87 12.24
C ASN A 54 -25.03 -9.47 12.59
N PHE A 55 -23.79 -9.15 12.20
CA PHE A 55 -23.12 -7.90 12.58
C PHE A 55 -22.96 -6.90 11.44
N GLY A 56 -23.15 -7.32 10.18
CA GLY A 56 -22.94 -6.48 8.99
C GLY A 56 -21.47 -6.29 8.60
N PHE A 57 -20.53 -6.95 9.29
CA PHE A 57 -19.10 -6.93 8.98
C PHE A 57 -18.43 -8.25 9.39
N PHE A 58 -17.27 -8.57 8.81
CA PHE A 58 -16.48 -9.72 9.25
C PHE A 58 -15.82 -9.42 10.61
N PRO A 59 -15.90 -10.33 11.60
CA PRO A 59 -15.23 -10.18 12.89
C PRO A 59 -13.76 -9.86 12.71
N PHE A 60 -13.29 -8.92 13.53
CA PHE A 60 -11.95 -8.38 13.46
C PHE A 60 -11.38 -8.22 14.86
N THR A 61 -10.15 -8.67 15.06
CA THR A 61 -9.36 -8.40 16.28
C THR A 61 -8.05 -7.73 15.90
N SER A 62 -7.57 -6.82 16.76
CA SER A 62 -6.29 -6.11 16.55
C SER A 62 -5.07 -6.99 16.82
N ASN A 63 -5.26 -8.11 17.51
CA ASN A 63 -4.23 -9.10 17.78
C ASN A 63 -4.83 -10.49 17.97
N SER A 64 -4.07 -11.51 17.61
CA SER A 64 -4.40 -12.91 17.90
C SER A 64 -3.12 -13.73 18.08
N ILE A 65 -3.27 -14.96 18.58
CA ILE A 65 -2.17 -15.92 18.73
C ILE A 65 -2.61 -17.26 18.17
N ALA A 66 -1.73 -17.92 17.43
CA ALA A 66 -1.89 -19.31 17.00
C ALA A 66 -0.63 -20.13 17.33
N MET A 67 -0.81 -21.43 17.45
CA MET A 67 0.30 -22.39 17.58
C MET A 67 0.61 -22.99 16.22
N ALA A 68 1.82 -22.78 15.71
CA ALA A 68 2.27 -23.40 14.48
C ALA A 68 2.66 -24.86 14.71
N SER A 69 2.28 -25.70 13.76
CA SER A 69 2.71 -27.09 13.68
C SER A 69 4.20 -27.17 13.33
N LYS A 70 4.79 -28.37 13.44
CA LYS A 70 6.20 -28.61 13.10
C LYS A 70 6.55 -28.28 11.65
N ASP A 71 5.58 -28.28 10.74
CA ASP A 71 5.82 -27.89 9.35
C ASP A 71 5.85 -26.36 9.14
N GLY A 72 5.49 -25.57 10.17
CA GLY A 72 5.37 -24.12 10.11
C GLY A 72 4.26 -23.62 9.19
N ILE A 73 3.42 -24.53 8.68
CA ILE A 73 2.38 -24.25 7.71
C ILE A 73 1.02 -24.32 8.40
N HIS A 74 0.71 -25.42 9.10
CA HIS A 74 -0.56 -25.54 9.81
C HIS A 74 -0.51 -24.74 11.11
N VAL A 75 -1.58 -24.01 11.45
CA VAL A 75 -1.70 -23.33 12.74
C VAL A 75 -2.99 -23.71 13.46
N THR A 76 -2.91 -23.75 14.78
CA THR A 76 -4.07 -23.92 15.66
C THR A 76 -4.34 -22.58 16.34
N ASP A 77 -5.42 -21.92 15.95
CA ASP A 77 -5.88 -20.68 16.57
C ASP A 77 -6.71 -20.97 17.82
N VAL A 78 -6.74 -20.01 18.73
CA VAL A 78 -7.64 -20.00 19.89
C VAL A 78 -8.91 -19.21 19.53
N GLY A 79 -10.08 -19.79 19.75
CA GLY A 79 -11.37 -19.17 19.46
C GLY A 79 -12.16 -18.67 20.65
N GLU A 80 -13.15 -17.83 20.34
CA GLU A 80 -14.27 -17.54 21.23
C GLU A 80 -15.34 -18.63 21.13
N LYS A 81 -16.30 -18.67 22.06
CA LYS A 81 -17.37 -19.70 22.11
C LYS A 81 -17.97 -19.98 20.72
N ASP A 82 -18.16 -21.27 20.42
CA ASP A 82 -18.66 -21.82 19.15
C ASP A 82 -17.77 -21.59 17.91
N ASP A 83 -16.49 -21.23 18.10
CA ASP A 83 -15.49 -20.99 17.03
C ASP A 83 -15.96 -19.97 15.99
N THR A 84 -16.72 -18.98 16.45
CA THR A 84 -17.35 -17.98 15.58
C THR A 84 -16.30 -17.02 14.99
N TRP A 85 -15.24 -16.70 15.75
CA TRP A 85 -14.08 -15.92 15.29
C TRP A 85 -12.83 -16.16 16.16
N VAL A 86 -11.67 -15.73 15.65
CA VAL A 86 -10.39 -15.84 16.36
C VAL A 86 -10.35 -14.89 17.56
N LYS A 87 -9.94 -15.41 18.72
CA LYS A 87 -9.92 -14.68 19.98
C LYS A 87 -8.88 -13.57 20.01
N GLN A 88 -9.24 -12.43 20.61
CA GLN A 88 -8.25 -11.42 21.00
C GLN A 88 -7.47 -11.94 22.21
N MET A 89 -6.17 -12.10 22.06
CA MET A 89 -5.33 -12.74 23.08
C MET A 89 -4.66 -11.73 24.00
N TRP A 90 -4.33 -10.54 23.50
CA TRP A 90 -3.73 -9.48 24.30
C TRP A 90 -4.82 -8.66 24.99
N PRO A 91 -4.80 -8.59 26.33
CA PRO A 91 -5.75 -7.74 27.05
C PRO A 91 -5.36 -6.27 26.88
N PHE A 92 -6.32 -5.39 26.58
CA PHE A 92 -6.08 -3.96 26.80
C PHE A 92 -6.11 -3.67 28.32
N ALA A 93 -5.67 -2.49 28.76
CA ALA A 93 -5.95 -2.05 30.13
C ALA A 93 -7.47 -2.00 30.36
N LYS A 94 -8.00 -1.96 31.59
CA LYS A 94 -9.46 -1.93 31.78
C LYS A 94 -10.04 -0.51 31.61
N SER A 95 -11.05 -0.34 30.74
CA SER A 95 -11.94 0.85 30.71
C SER A 95 -13.33 0.54 30.09
N LYS A 96 -14.32 1.41 30.32
CA LYS A 96 -15.77 1.14 30.26
C LYS A 96 -16.48 1.59 28.95
N THR A 97 -16.27 0.99 27.77
CA THR A 97 -17.28 1.03 26.66
C THR A 97 -16.97 0.03 25.51
N PRO A 98 -17.95 -0.32 24.64
CA PRO A 98 -18.07 -1.65 24.05
C PRO A 98 -17.59 -1.82 22.60
N ILE A 99 -16.71 -0.96 22.06
CA ILE A 99 -16.40 -1.03 20.62
C ILE A 99 -15.54 -2.25 20.24
N ASN A 100 -14.87 -2.94 21.18
CA ASN A 100 -13.97 -4.07 20.90
C ASN A 100 -14.15 -5.31 21.81
N GLY A 101 -15.25 -5.45 22.55
CA GLY A 101 -15.28 -6.37 23.70
C GLY A 101 -14.39 -5.82 24.84
N GLU A 102 -14.83 -5.93 26.08
CA GLU A 102 -14.28 -5.13 27.18
C GLU A 102 -12.77 -5.31 27.41
N THR A 103 -11.97 -4.30 27.02
CA THR A 103 -10.81 -3.79 27.76
C THR A 103 -10.45 -2.43 27.11
N GLY A 104 -10.24 -1.36 27.86
CA GLY A 104 -9.76 -0.09 27.31
C GLY A 104 -8.56 0.52 28.04
N GLU A 105 -7.59 0.93 27.24
CA GLU A 105 -6.74 2.09 27.51
C GLU A 105 -7.56 3.35 27.17
N GLU A 106 -7.44 4.37 28.02
CA GLU A 106 -8.23 5.62 28.09
C GLU A 106 -9.50 5.68 27.22
N ASN A 107 -10.65 5.39 27.83
CA ASN A 107 -11.99 5.37 27.22
C ASN A 107 -12.48 6.68 26.60
N LYS A 108 -11.71 7.29 25.70
CA LYS A 108 -12.09 8.53 25.05
C LYS A 108 -13.17 8.21 24.04
N LEU A 109 -14.29 8.91 24.14
CA LEU A 109 -15.39 8.76 23.19
C LEU A 109 -14.85 8.89 21.77
N ASN A 110 -15.24 7.96 20.91
CA ASN A 110 -14.80 7.83 19.51
C ASN A 110 -13.36 7.36 19.31
N HIS A 111 -12.58 7.05 20.35
CA HIS A 111 -11.25 6.48 20.14
C HIS A 111 -11.28 4.97 19.89
N ARG A 112 -10.38 4.51 19.02
CA ARG A 112 -10.11 3.10 18.78
C ARG A 112 -8.64 2.82 19.05
N TYR A 113 -8.37 1.81 19.87
CA TYR A 113 -7.02 1.37 20.19
C TYR A 113 -6.74 0.00 19.59
N ALA A 114 -5.47 -0.24 19.27
CA ALA A 114 -4.96 -1.52 18.77
C ALA A 114 -3.65 -1.84 19.49
N ILE A 115 -3.45 -3.13 19.80
CA ILE A 115 -2.14 -3.65 20.19
C ILE A 115 -1.64 -4.45 19.00
N TRP A 116 -0.50 -4.06 18.42
CA TRP A 116 0.11 -4.79 17.32
C TRP A 116 1.38 -5.51 17.77
N PRO A 117 1.33 -6.85 17.89
CA PRO A 117 2.49 -7.65 18.23
C PRO A 117 3.44 -7.73 17.06
N ASN A 118 4.39 -6.79 17.04
CA ASN A 118 5.28 -6.54 15.92
C ASN A 118 6.69 -7.10 16.11
N THR A 119 6.91 -7.92 17.16
CA THR A 119 8.23 -8.39 17.56
C THR A 119 8.23 -9.87 17.91
N ASN A 120 9.38 -10.53 17.72
CA ASN A 120 9.56 -11.93 18.08
C ASN A 120 9.34 -12.19 19.57
N ILE A 121 9.12 -13.46 19.90
CA ILE A 121 9.00 -13.94 21.27
C ILE A 121 10.36 -14.50 21.70
N VAL A 122 10.93 -13.98 22.80
CA VAL A 122 12.10 -14.58 23.44
C VAL A 122 11.64 -15.60 24.48
N SER A 123 12.10 -16.85 24.38
CA SER A 123 11.77 -17.95 25.29
C SER A 123 12.46 -17.77 26.65
N GLU A 124 11.69 -17.92 27.73
CA GLU A 124 12.12 -17.63 29.10
C GLU A 124 11.43 -18.53 30.14
N CYS A 125 11.63 -18.28 31.43
CA CYS A 125 11.14 -19.13 32.52
C CYS A 125 11.58 -20.60 32.36
N GLY A 126 12.84 -20.84 31.97
CA GLY A 126 13.33 -22.18 31.64
C GLY A 126 12.68 -22.80 30.39
N GLY A 127 12.14 -21.96 29.50
CA GLY A 127 11.43 -22.34 28.29
C GLY A 127 9.91 -22.42 28.45
N THR A 128 9.36 -22.26 29.65
CA THR A 128 7.91 -22.40 29.90
C THR A 128 7.10 -21.13 29.63
N CYS A 129 7.76 -20.00 29.43
CA CYS A 129 7.14 -18.73 29.07
C CYS A 129 7.93 -18.04 27.95
N GLY A 130 7.45 -16.89 27.48
CA GLY A 130 8.26 -15.99 26.68
C GLY A 130 7.77 -14.56 26.74
N TYR A 131 8.63 -13.63 26.35
CA TYR A 131 8.32 -12.20 26.35
C TYR A 131 8.36 -11.61 24.94
N THR A 132 7.55 -10.59 24.73
CA THR A 132 7.51 -9.82 23.49
C THR A 132 7.05 -8.39 23.79
N VAL A 133 7.50 -7.44 22.96
CA VAL A 133 7.15 -6.03 23.08
C VAL A 133 6.25 -5.64 21.91
N SER A 134 5.13 -4.99 22.20
CA SER A 134 4.13 -4.64 21.17
C SER A 134 3.79 -3.17 21.19
N ASP A 135 3.39 -2.65 20.03
CA ASP A 135 2.99 -1.26 19.91
C ASP A 135 1.53 -1.10 20.30
N VAL A 136 1.25 -0.09 21.12
CA VAL A 136 -0.10 0.37 21.42
C VAL A 136 -0.38 1.61 20.60
N LEU A 137 -1.44 1.55 19.80
CA LEU A 137 -1.76 2.54 18.78
C LEU A 137 -3.14 3.12 18.99
N ASP A 138 -3.28 4.42 18.74
CA ASP A 138 -4.55 5.07 18.49
C ASP A 138 -4.81 5.08 16.97
N ILE A 139 -5.91 4.42 16.58
CA ILE A 139 -6.36 4.20 15.19
C ILE A 139 -7.71 4.88 14.91
N THR A 140 -8.03 5.94 15.65
CA THR A 140 -9.31 6.65 15.63
C THR A 140 -9.62 7.39 14.32
N ILE A 141 -8.61 7.90 13.62
CA ILE A 141 -8.80 8.90 12.55
C ILE A 141 -8.50 8.31 11.17
N VAL A 142 -9.43 8.53 10.23
CA VAL A 142 -9.24 8.38 8.78
C VAL A 142 -8.91 9.75 8.17
N PRO A 143 -7.89 9.89 7.30
CA PRO A 143 -7.00 8.83 6.79
C PRO A 143 -6.08 8.32 7.90
N PHE A 144 -5.84 7.00 7.95
CA PHE A 144 -5.15 6.25 9.00
C PHE A 144 -3.79 6.86 9.43
N ILE A 145 -3.81 7.91 10.27
CA ILE A 145 -2.61 8.40 10.94
C ILE A 145 -2.46 7.53 12.18
N LYS A 146 -1.78 6.40 12.01
CA LYS A 146 -1.38 5.52 13.12
C LYS A 146 -0.62 6.36 14.13
N LYS A 147 -1.22 6.59 15.31
CA LYS A 147 -0.57 7.36 16.37
C LYS A 147 -0.06 6.39 17.43
N PHE A 148 1.23 6.08 17.35
CA PHE A 148 1.93 5.36 18.42
C PHE A 148 1.74 6.12 19.75
N LEU A 149 1.27 5.39 20.76
CA LEU A 149 1.07 5.90 22.11
C LEU A 149 2.27 5.52 22.98
N TYR A 150 2.50 4.22 23.08
CA TYR A 150 3.58 3.59 23.82
C TYR A 150 3.75 2.14 23.36
N SER A 151 4.83 1.49 23.79
CA SER A 151 4.96 0.04 23.69
C SER A 151 4.60 -0.63 25.01
N THR A 152 4.18 -1.89 24.94
CA THR A 152 3.83 -2.72 26.09
C THR A 152 4.65 -4.00 26.11
N LEU A 153 4.98 -4.48 27.30
CA LEU A 153 5.62 -5.78 27.49
C LEU A 153 4.55 -6.81 27.83
N ALA A 154 4.51 -7.90 27.09
CA ALA A 154 3.71 -9.06 27.45
C ALA A 154 4.57 -10.28 27.76
N LYS A 155 4.04 -11.08 28.68
CA LYS A 155 4.47 -12.44 28.97
C LYS A 155 3.43 -13.40 28.41
N ILE A 156 3.91 -14.42 27.72
CA ILE A 156 3.09 -15.47 27.12
C ILE A 156 3.46 -16.78 27.80
N THR A 157 2.45 -17.51 28.26
CA THR A 157 2.59 -18.88 28.79
C THR A 157 1.67 -19.81 28.02
N ILE A 158 2.07 -21.06 27.83
CA ILE A 158 1.22 -22.07 27.20
C ILE A 158 0.52 -22.88 28.30
N GLY A 159 -0.81 -22.82 28.34
CA GLY A 159 -1.63 -23.68 29.19
C GLY A 159 -2.30 -24.81 28.40
N ASN A 160 -3.04 -25.66 29.10
CA ASN A 160 -3.83 -26.74 28.48
C ASN A 160 -4.93 -26.18 27.55
N ASP A 161 -5.50 -25.03 27.89
CA ASP A 161 -6.58 -24.37 27.15
C ASP A 161 -6.07 -23.38 26.09
N GLY A 162 -4.76 -23.40 25.78
CA GLY A 162 -4.10 -22.50 24.86
C GLY A 162 -3.19 -21.48 25.53
N SER A 163 -2.75 -20.48 24.75
CA SER A 163 -1.84 -19.44 25.25
C SER A 163 -2.55 -18.48 26.20
N VAL A 164 -1.86 -18.06 27.26
CA VAL A 164 -2.29 -17.00 28.17
C VAL A 164 -1.31 -15.83 28.04
N VAL A 165 -1.85 -14.62 27.88
CA VAL A 165 -1.05 -13.39 27.73
C VAL A 165 -1.32 -12.47 28.92
N THR A 166 -0.27 -12.11 29.64
CA THR A 166 -0.30 -11.07 30.68
C THR A 166 0.55 -9.88 30.26
N ARG A 167 0.11 -8.67 30.58
CA ARG A 167 0.90 -7.45 30.33
C ARG A 167 1.68 -7.10 31.58
N GLU A 168 2.93 -7.54 31.62
CA GLU A 168 3.87 -7.28 32.72
C GLU A 168 4.19 -5.78 32.85
N ALA A 169 4.18 -5.06 31.73
CA ALA A 169 4.21 -3.59 31.73
C ALA A 169 3.17 -3.06 30.74
N VAL A 170 2.15 -2.37 31.25
CA VAL A 170 1.12 -1.71 30.41
C VAL A 170 1.80 -0.72 29.46
N ALA A 171 2.62 0.18 29.97
CA ALA A 171 3.45 1.07 29.17
C ALA A 171 4.92 0.88 29.54
N LEU A 172 5.71 0.38 28.59
CA LEU A 172 7.16 0.19 28.71
C LEU A 172 7.91 1.42 28.20
N TRP A 173 7.64 1.86 26.96
CA TRP A 173 8.25 3.06 26.37
C TRP A 173 7.21 3.98 25.74
N TYR A 174 7.30 5.29 26.03
CA TYR A 174 6.38 6.30 25.49
C TYR A 174 6.83 6.88 24.15
N LYS A 175 5.92 7.56 23.43
CA LYS A 175 6.12 8.14 22.08
C LYS A 175 7.44 8.90 21.83
N TYR A 176 8.01 9.55 22.84
CA TYR A 176 9.23 10.35 22.69
C TYR A 176 10.49 9.66 23.18
N GLN A 177 10.37 8.41 23.61
CA GLN A 177 11.48 7.56 24.04
C GLN A 177 11.85 6.59 22.92
N THR A 178 13.08 6.10 22.95
CA THR A 178 13.49 4.96 22.13
C THR A 178 12.76 3.72 22.62
N SER A 179 11.95 3.10 21.77
CA SER A 179 11.14 1.92 22.11
C SER A 179 11.98 0.64 22.03
N TYR A 180 12.84 0.40 23.04
CA TYR A 180 13.65 -0.82 23.12
C TYR A 180 12.77 -2.07 23.21
N GLY A 181 12.99 -3.00 22.26
CA GLY A 181 12.22 -4.23 22.11
C GLY A 181 11.35 -4.22 20.86
N GLN A 182 10.98 -3.04 20.32
CA GLN A 182 10.16 -2.90 19.11
C GLN A 182 10.82 -3.50 17.85
N PHE A 183 12.12 -3.75 17.89
CA PHE A 183 12.85 -4.37 16.79
C PHE A 183 13.20 -5.85 17.04
N GLY A 184 12.78 -6.39 18.18
CA GLY A 184 13.04 -7.76 18.58
C GLY A 184 13.72 -7.87 19.93
N LEU A 185 13.75 -9.11 20.41
CA LEU A 185 14.31 -9.52 21.68
C LEU A 185 15.23 -10.72 21.47
N ALA A 186 16.27 -10.84 22.28
CA ALA A 186 17.17 -11.99 22.27
C ALA A 186 17.66 -12.34 23.67
N ARG A 187 17.75 -13.64 23.97
CA ARG A 187 18.30 -14.14 25.22
C ARG A 187 19.83 -14.05 25.24
N ALA A 188 20.42 -13.61 26.35
CA ALA A 188 21.87 -13.61 26.49
C ALA A 188 22.48 -15.01 26.48
N ARG A 189 23.70 -15.10 25.93
CA ARG A 189 24.45 -16.36 25.73
C ARG A 189 25.71 -16.46 26.60
N ASP A 190 26.02 -15.42 27.36
CA ASP A 190 27.16 -15.34 28.26
C ASP A 190 26.90 -15.97 29.64
N GLY A 191 25.81 -16.74 29.76
CA GLY A 191 25.37 -17.36 31.02
C GLY A 191 24.60 -16.43 31.94
N SER A 192 24.47 -15.14 31.60
CA SER A 192 23.59 -14.23 32.35
C SER A 192 22.11 -14.55 32.11
N ASN A 193 21.27 -14.02 33.00
CA ASN A 193 19.82 -14.05 32.84
C ASN A 193 19.30 -12.82 32.08
N ASP A 194 20.15 -12.18 31.27
CA ASP A 194 19.80 -10.95 30.57
C ASP A 194 19.02 -11.23 29.29
N ILE A 195 18.11 -10.30 28.99
CA ILE A 195 17.38 -10.18 27.73
C ILE A 195 17.88 -8.92 27.04
N PHE A 196 18.26 -9.04 25.77
CA PHE A 196 18.57 -7.94 24.89
C PHE A 196 17.31 -7.44 24.20
N LEU A 197 17.12 -6.12 24.19
CA LEU A 197 15.99 -5.45 23.56
C LEU A 197 16.52 -4.47 22.50
N PHE A 198 16.06 -4.62 21.26
CA PHE A 198 16.57 -3.86 20.14
C PHE A 198 15.62 -2.74 19.72
N ALA A 199 16.18 -1.61 19.27
CA ALA A 199 15.41 -0.49 18.76
C ALA A 199 16.12 0.27 17.65
N VAL A 200 15.33 0.79 16.70
CA VAL A 200 15.77 1.80 15.74
C VAL A 200 15.04 3.09 16.07
N PRO A 201 15.67 4.04 16.80
CA PRO A 201 15.02 5.30 17.10
C PRO A 201 14.63 6.06 15.83
N ASN A 202 13.59 6.89 15.93
CA ASN A 202 13.19 7.78 14.84
C ASN A 202 14.39 8.63 14.38
N ASN A 203 14.59 8.71 13.06
CA ASN A 203 15.71 9.42 12.42
C ASN A 203 17.12 8.89 12.78
N SER A 204 17.23 7.79 13.51
CA SER A 204 18.53 7.19 13.80
C SER A 204 19.14 6.55 12.56
N PHE A 205 20.47 6.55 12.50
CA PHE A 205 21.26 5.88 11.47
C PHE A 205 21.72 4.48 11.89
N GLY A 206 21.10 3.82 12.86
CA GLY A 206 21.47 2.44 13.19
C GLY A 206 20.64 1.79 14.27
N LEU A 207 21.01 0.55 14.59
CA LEU A 207 20.33 -0.26 15.58
C LEU A 207 20.96 -0.06 16.96
N LYS A 208 20.13 0.19 17.96
CA LYS A 208 20.52 0.31 19.37
C LYS A 208 20.06 -0.91 20.16
N VAL A 209 20.75 -1.19 21.26
CA VAL A 209 20.42 -2.31 22.15
C VAL A 209 20.44 -1.89 23.60
N ALA A 210 19.46 -2.37 24.35
CA ALA A 210 19.45 -2.37 25.80
C ALA A 210 19.53 -3.81 26.30
N ARG A 211 19.93 -3.99 27.56
CA ARG A 211 19.83 -5.27 28.25
C ARG A 211 19.26 -5.11 29.65
N VAL A 212 18.57 -6.13 30.13
CA VAL A 212 18.00 -6.20 31.47
C VAL A 212 17.92 -7.66 31.91
N CYS A 213 18.14 -7.94 33.19
CA CYS A 213 17.87 -9.25 33.75
C CYS A 213 16.37 -9.57 33.64
N GLU A 214 16.02 -10.79 33.24
CA GLU A 214 14.64 -11.25 33.02
C GLU A 214 13.70 -10.91 34.20
N THR A 215 14.15 -11.04 35.45
CA THR A 215 13.32 -10.75 36.63
C THR A 215 12.96 -9.27 36.78
N ASN A 216 13.63 -8.38 36.04
CA ASN A 216 13.43 -6.94 36.03
C ASN A 216 12.93 -6.43 34.67
N ILE A 217 12.52 -7.29 33.73
CA ILE A 217 12.15 -6.86 32.37
C ILE A 217 11.00 -5.85 32.32
N ALA A 218 10.13 -5.79 33.34
CA ALA A 218 9.08 -4.78 33.43
C ALA A 218 9.54 -3.42 33.98
N ASP A 219 10.74 -3.34 34.58
CA ASP A 219 11.26 -2.13 35.24
C ASP A 219 12.37 -1.48 34.40
N THR A 220 12.00 -0.44 33.64
CA THR A 220 12.92 0.30 32.77
C THR A 220 14.05 0.99 33.51
N THR A 221 13.96 1.19 34.83
CA THR A 221 15.05 1.77 35.63
C THR A 221 16.22 0.81 35.87
N LYS A 222 16.02 -0.49 35.61
CA LYS A 222 17.05 -1.53 35.74
C LYS A 222 17.79 -1.81 34.44
N TYR A 223 17.39 -1.18 33.35
CA TYR A 223 17.98 -1.39 32.05
C TYR A 223 19.37 -0.77 31.98
N THR A 224 20.26 -1.42 31.22
CA THR A 224 21.52 -0.81 30.78
C THR A 224 21.56 -0.75 29.26
N PHE A 225 22.24 0.24 28.73
CA PHE A 225 22.22 0.58 27.31
C PHE A 225 23.63 0.56 26.75
N TRP A 226 23.80 -0.01 25.57
CA TRP A 226 25.09 0.04 24.90
C TRP A 226 25.35 1.46 24.39
N ASP A 227 26.41 2.10 24.88
CA ASP A 227 26.79 3.46 24.47
C ASP A 227 27.84 3.50 23.35
N GLY A 228 28.22 2.33 22.81
CA GLY A 228 29.30 2.18 21.83
C GLY A 228 30.61 1.68 22.40
N LYS A 229 30.77 1.71 23.73
CA LYS A 229 31.98 1.27 24.44
C LYS A 229 31.66 0.38 25.64
N THR A 230 30.63 0.72 26.40
CA THR A 230 30.25 0.05 27.64
C THR A 230 28.73 0.01 27.81
N TRP A 231 28.27 -0.74 28.82
CA TRP A 231 26.88 -0.72 29.24
C TRP A 231 26.64 0.41 30.24
N ALA A 232 25.94 1.45 29.80
CA ALA A 232 25.62 2.64 30.59
C ALA A 232 24.22 2.58 31.19
N LYS A 233 23.97 3.33 32.27
CA LYS A 233 22.63 3.44 32.89
C LYS A 233 21.67 4.32 32.10
N ASN A 234 22.18 5.32 31.39
CA ASN A 234 21.37 6.25 30.62
C ASN A 234 21.32 5.80 29.16
N PRO A 235 20.16 5.89 28.50
CA PRO A 235 20.07 5.57 27.08
C PRO A 235 20.88 6.58 26.26
N PRO A 236 21.64 6.14 25.25
CA PRO A 236 22.32 7.03 24.34
C PRO A 236 21.32 7.86 23.53
N GLY A 237 21.76 9.02 23.04
CA GLY A 237 20.93 9.86 22.18
C GLY A 237 20.44 9.10 20.94
N ALA A 238 19.21 9.37 20.50
CA ALA A 238 18.61 8.71 19.32
C ALA A 238 19.49 8.80 18.06
N LEU A 239 20.16 9.94 17.88
CA LEU A 239 21.04 10.23 16.75
C LEU A 239 22.52 9.88 16.98
N ASP A 240 22.89 9.40 18.17
CA ASP A 240 24.28 9.05 18.47
C ASP A 240 24.70 7.81 17.68
N PRO A 241 25.61 7.93 16.69
CA PRO A 241 25.99 6.80 15.85
C PRO A 241 26.99 5.86 16.53
N SER A 242 27.64 6.29 17.63
CA SER A 242 28.64 5.48 18.34
C SER A 242 27.99 4.31 19.08
N ALA A 243 26.75 4.51 19.54
CA ALA A 243 25.95 3.48 20.21
C ALA A 243 25.27 2.48 19.26
N ASN A 244 25.50 2.58 17.94
CA ASN A 244 24.88 1.66 16.98
C ASN A 244 25.67 0.35 16.93
N ILE A 245 25.00 -0.80 17.11
CA ILE A 245 25.63 -2.12 16.94
C ILE A 245 25.89 -2.45 15.46
N PHE A 246 25.13 -1.81 14.57
CA PHE A 246 25.47 -1.64 13.16
C PHE A 246 24.74 -0.44 12.55
N GLN A 247 25.32 0.13 11.49
CA GLN A 247 24.75 1.29 10.79
C GLN A 247 23.60 0.89 9.87
N LYS A 248 22.55 1.70 9.85
CA LYS A 248 21.38 1.65 8.99
C LYS A 248 21.79 2.03 7.57
N GLY A 249 21.77 1.06 6.67
CA GLY A 249 21.67 1.35 5.23
C GLY A 249 20.22 1.62 4.82
N ASN A 250 19.91 1.47 3.53
CA ASN A 250 18.54 1.62 2.99
C ASN A 250 17.52 0.59 3.53
N TRP A 251 17.95 -0.35 4.37
CA TRP A 251 17.20 -1.54 4.77
C TRP A 251 16.43 -1.39 6.10
N ALA A 252 16.07 -0.18 6.52
CA ALA A 252 15.65 0.08 7.90
C ALA A 252 14.30 0.72 8.15
N ASN A 253 13.36 0.38 7.27
CA ASN A 253 11.96 0.66 7.51
C ASN A 253 11.14 -0.63 7.76
N ALA A 254 11.78 -1.81 7.78
CA ALA A 254 11.10 -3.09 7.99
C ALA A 254 11.46 -3.75 9.33
N LYS A 255 10.48 -4.51 9.86
CA LYS A 255 10.57 -5.36 11.06
C LYS A 255 11.59 -6.48 10.87
N ARG A 256 12.19 -6.91 11.98
CA ARG A 256 13.40 -7.74 11.98
C ARG A 256 13.46 -8.65 13.19
N ASP A 257 14.23 -9.72 13.04
CA ASP A 257 14.54 -10.63 14.13
C ASP A 257 16.06 -10.72 14.29
N ILE A 258 16.48 -10.84 15.53
CA ILE A 258 17.88 -11.06 15.90
C ILE A 258 17.92 -12.30 16.78
N PHE A 259 18.71 -13.28 16.39
CA PHE A 259 18.80 -14.54 17.12
C PHE A 259 20.20 -15.12 17.03
N TRP A 260 20.52 -15.99 17.98
CA TRP A 260 21.73 -16.81 17.93
C TRP A 260 21.50 -18.00 17.02
N ASN A 261 22.40 -18.22 16.06
CA ASN A 261 22.36 -19.42 15.23
C ASN A 261 23.37 -20.45 15.76
N GLU A 262 22.86 -21.57 16.26
CA GLU A 262 23.69 -22.61 16.86
C GLU A 262 24.62 -23.32 15.86
N TYR A 263 24.21 -23.41 14.59
CA TYR A 263 24.99 -24.09 13.56
C TYR A 263 26.21 -23.26 13.12
N LEU A 264 26.00 -21.95 12.94
CA LEU A 264 27.03 -21.00 12.51
C LEU A 264 27.81 -20.38 13.67
N LYS A 265 27.37 -20.63 14.92
CA LYS A 265 27.95 -20.05 16.14
C LYS A 265 28.10 -18.54 16.03
N THR A 266 27.04 -17.86 15.60
CA THR A 266 27.02 -16.41 15.49
C THR A 266 25.62 -15.85 15.66
N TRP A 267 25.54 -14.57 16.05
CA TRP A 267 24.31 -13.79 15.97
C TRP A 267 23.97 -13.49 14.53
N ILE A 268 22.70 -13.65 14.19
CA ILE A 268 22.13 -13.31 12.89
C ILE A 268 21.04 -12.28 13.10
N ALA A 269 21.03 -11.25 12.26
CA ALA A 269 19.95 -10.31 12.12
C ALA A 269 19.32 -10.50 10.73
N VAL A 270 18.01 -10.73 10.69
CA VAL A 270 17.24 -10.85 9.45
C VAL A 270 16.57 -9.52 9.15
N LEU A 271 16.83 -8.98 7.97
CA LEU A 271 16.41 -7.65 7.56
C LEU A 271 15.61 -7.72 6.28
N ASN A 272 14.69 -6.78 6.09
CA ASN A 272 13.98 -6.60 4.84
C ASN A 272 14.29 -5.20 4.29
N ASP A 273 14.67 -5.13 3.01
CA ASP A 273 15.18 -3.90 2.42
C ASP A 273 14.11 -2.88 2.06
N GLN A 274 12.89 -3.32 1.79
CA GLN A 274 11.76 -2.47 1.40
C GLN A 274 10.44 -3.04 1.91
N LEU A 275 9.37 -2.24 1.90
CA LEU A 275 8.02 -2.70 2.27
C LEU A 275 7.17 -3.03 1.03
N VAL A 276 7.77 -3.46 -0.08
CA VAL A 276 7.08 -3.67 -1.37
C VAL A 276 6.99 -5.15 -1.71
N GLY A 277 6.22 -5.52 -2.74
CA GLY A 277 6.02 -6.93 -3.10
C GLY A 277 7.32 -7.71 -3.41
N ASN A 278 8.35 -7.06 -3.94
CA ASN A 278 9.60 -7.69 -4.41
C ASN A 278 10.80 -7.46 -3.47
N SER A 279 10.55 -7.23 -2.18
CA SER A 279 11.62 -6.95 -1.24
C SER A 279 12.61 -8.10 -1.07
N ILE A 280 13.84 -7.75 -0.71
CA ILE A 280 14.93 -8.69 -0.46
C ILE A 280 15.13 -8.83 1.05
N PHE A 281 14.99 -10.06 1.51
CA PHE A 281 15.44 -10.50 2.82
C PHE A 281 16.95 -10.63 2.82
N ARG A 282 17.56 -9.98 3.80
CA ARG A 282 18.99 -9.82 3.95
C ARG A 282 19.42 -10.31 5.30
N LEU A 283 20.63 -10.85 5.38
CA LEU A 283 21.23 -11.32 6.61
C LEU A 283 22.41 -10.44 6.97
N MET A 284 22.47 -10.04 8.23
CA MET A 284 23.69 -9.56 8.86
C MET A 284 24.10 -10.54 9.95
N TYR A 285 25.40 -10.62 10.23
CA TYR A 285 25.91 -11.52 11.26
C TYR A 285 27.02 -10.89 12.09
N SER A 286 27.16 -11.31 13.35
CA SER A 286 28.28 -10.90 14.20
C SER A 286 29.56 -11.60 13.75
N THR A 287 30.67 -10.87 13.70
CA THR A 287 31.97 -11.44 13.30
C THR A 287 32.79 -11.92 14.51
N THR A 288 32.30 -11.72 15.73
CA THR A 288 33.02 -11.99 16.98
C THR A 288 32.17 -12.74 18.01
N GLU A 289 31.05 -13.33 17.58
CA GLU A 289 30.04 -13.97 18.45
C GLU A 289 29.38 -13.02 19.48
N TRP A 290 29.81 -11.76 19.51
CA TRP A 290 29.34 -10.76 20.43
C TRP A 290 28.17 -9.99 19.82
N ILE A 291 27.07 -9.88 20.56
CA ILE A 291 25.82 -9.32 20.05
C ILE A 291 25.90 -7.82 19.74
N VAL A 292 26.79 -7.09 20.42
CA VAL A 292 27.03 -5.66 20.14
C VAL A 292 28.06 -5.44 19.02
N GLY A 293 28.63 -6.53 18.48
CA GLY A 293 29.48 -6.51 17.29
C GLY A 293 30.97 -6.75 17.55
N PRO A 294 31.83 -6.47 16.56
CA PRO A 294 31.50 -5.95 15.23
C PRO A 294 30.57 -6.89 14.42
N TRP A 295 29.71 -6.29 13.61
CA TRP A 295 28.82 -6.99 12.67
C TRP A 295 29.35 -6.88 11.24
N SER A 296 28.90 -7.77 10.37
CA SER A 296 29.20 -7.76 8.93
C SER A 296 28.92 -6.38 8.31
N THR A 297 29.89 -5.81 7.59
CA THR A 297 29.75 -4.47 6.99
C THR A 297 28.80 -4.42 5.78
N LYS A 298 28.53 -5.58 5.16
CA LYS A 298 27.58 -5.73 4.05
C LYS A 298 26.57 -6.81 4.39
N PRO A 299 25.26 -6.56 4.18
CA PRO A 299 24.26 -7.62 4.27
C PRO A 299 24.45 -8.65 3.15
N ILE A 300 24.05 -9.88 3.42
CA ILE A 300 23.94 -10.96 2.44
C ILE A 300 22.50 -11.04 1.97
N ASP A 301 22.24 -10.92 0.67
CA ASP A 301 20.92 -11.17 0.11
C ASP A 301 20.61 -12.66 0.21
N ALA A 302 19.57 -13.02 0.94
CA ALA A 302 19.26 -14.41 1.30
C ALA A 302 17.98 -14.91 0.62
N TYR A 303 16.99 -14.06 0.44
CA TYR A 303 15.76 -14.41 -0.26
C TYR A 303 15.11 -13.18 -0.87
N LYS A 304 14.61 -13.27 -2.11
CA LYS A 304 13.78 -12.22 -2.72
C LYS A 304 12.32 -12.66 -2.64
N SER A 305 11.46 -11.84 -2.04
CA SER A 305 10.04 -12.12 -2.06
C SER A 305 9.47 -12.02 -3.46
N PHE A 306 8.46 -12.83 -3.70
CA PHE A 306 7.68 -12.79 -4.92
C PHE A 306 6.73 -11.58 -4.92
N SER A 307 6.85 -10.72 -5.93
CA SER A 307 5.86 -9.67 -6.22
C SER A 307 4.88 -10.15 -7.29
N CYS A 308 3.69 -9.56 -7.29
CA CYS A 308 2.75 -9.72 -8.40
C CYS A 308 3.29 -9.17 -9.72
N ASP A 309 4.25 -8.24 -9.65
CA ASP A 309 4.97 -7.78 -10.83
C ASP A 309 5.82 -8.87 -11.50
N ASP A 310 6.24 -9.89 -10.74
CA ASP A 310 7.05 -11.01 -11.24
C ASP A 310 6.21 -12.02 -12.03
N ASN A 311 4.87 -12.02 -11.89
CA ASN A 311 3.96 -12.87 -12.65
C ASN A 311 2.65 -12.13 -12.98
N LYS A 312 2.71 -11.22 -13.95
CA LYS A 312 1.57 -10.40 -14.39
C LYS A 312 0.36 -11.20 -14.91
N ASN A 313 0.55 -12.48 -15.21
CA ASN A 313 -0.52 -13.37 -15.69
C ASN A 313 -1.30 -14.03 -14.54
N ASP A 314 -0.89 -13.82 -13.29
CA ASP A 314 -1.65 -14.28 -12.12
C ASP A 314 -2.62 -13.18 -11.68
N ASP A 315 -3.83 -13.19 -12.25
CA ASP A 315 -4.94 -12.30 -11.89
C ASP A 315 -5.33 -12.38 -10.40
N HIS A 316 -4.81 -13.37 -9.68
CA HIS A 316 -5.03 -13.54 -8.25
C HIS A 316 -3.93 -12.89 -7.39
N CYS A 317 -2.89 -12.31 -7.99
CA CYS A 317 -1.83 -11.64 -7.27
C CYS A 317 -2.12 -10.13 -7.14
N SER A 318 -2.56 -9.71 -5.95
CA SER A 318 -2.97 -8.32 -5.66
C SER A 318 -2.15 -7.61 -4.56
N VAL A 319 -0.98 -8.15 -4.18
CA VAL A 319 -0.19 -7.59 -3.06
C VAL A 319 0.85 -6.59 -3.54
N SER A 320 0.64 -5.33 -3.17
CA SER A 320 1.59 -4.23 -3.38
C SER A 320 2.67 -4.14 -2.29
N TYR A 321 2.50 -4.82 -1.15
CA TYR A 321 3.36 -4.68 0.02
C TYR A 321 3.78 -6.02 0.62
N ASN A 322 5.03 -6.09 1.11
CA ASN A 322 5.54 -7.20 1.91
C ASN A 322 6.31 -6.63 3.11
N TYR A 323 5.69 -6.65 4.30
CA TYR A 323 6.20 -5.95 5.49
C TYR A 323 6.23 -6.80 6.78
N GLY A 324 5.55 -7.94 6.83
CA GLY A 324 5.52 -8.87 7.98
C GLY A 324 6.67 -9.89 7.96
N THR A 325 7.89 -9.43 7.71
CA THR A 325 9.07 -10.30 7.61
C THR A 325 9.48 -10.83 8.97
N HIS A 326 9.40 -12.15 9.17
CA HIS A 326 9.90 -12.81 10.38
C HIS A 326 10.68 -14.10 10.13
N ALA A 327 11.58 -14.40 11.04
CA ALA A 327 12.48 -15.54 11.05
C ALA A 327 12.20 -16.41 12.27
N TYR A 328 12.11 -17.71 12.02
CA TYR A 328 11.80 -18.72 13.03
C TYR A 328 12.98 -19.70 13.12
N PRO A 329 14.03 -19.34 13.88
CA PRO A 329 15.26 -20.13 13.91
C PRO A 329 15.04 -21.53 14.50
N ASP A 330 14.04 -21.71 15.36
CA ASP A 330 13.83 -22.95 16.09
C ASP A 330 13.00 -23.99 15.32
N ILE A 331 12.36 -23.63 14.19
CA ILE A 331 11.58 -24.60 13.40
C ILE A 331 12.52 -25.62 12.73
N ASP A 332 13.71 -25.20 12.30
CA ASP A 332 14.75 -26.13 11.86
C ASP A 332 15.73 -26.40 12.99
N LEU A 333 15.53 -27.52 13.69
CA LEU A 333 16.40 -27.96 14.79
C LEU A 333 17.87 -28.14 14.37
N THR A 334 18.18 -28.26 13.08
CA THR A 334 19.56 -28.34 12.61
C THR A 334 20.27 -26.98 12.57
N GLY A 335 19.51 -25.88 12.63
CA GLY A 335 20.00 -24.50 12.48
C GLY A 335 20.52 -24.15 11.09
N LYS A 336 20.45 -25.09 10.12
CA LYS A 336 20.95 -24.89 8.75
C LYS A 336 20.02 -24.05 7.89
N LYS A 337 18.74 -24.02 8.23
CA LYS A 337 17.71 -23.25 7.54
C LYS A 337 17.05 -22.32 8.53
N VAL A 338 16.58 -21.20 8.00
CA VAL A 338 15.72 -20.27 8.72
C VAL A 338 14.41 -20.26 7.95
N ASN A 339 13.35 -20.73 8.58
CA ASN A 339 12.03 -20.73 7.95
C ASN A 339 11.39 -19.35 8.11
N ASN A 340 10.75 -18.88 7.04
CA ASN A 340 9.88 -17.71 7.06
C ASN A 340 8.45 -18.16 6.71
N PRO A 341 7.59 -18.42 7.71
CA PRO A 341 6.33 -19.11 7.49
C PRO A 341 5.16 -18.22 7.00
N ILE A 342 5.26 -16.89 6.87
CA ILE A 342 4.04 -16.07 6.88
C ILE A 342 4.02 -14.97 5.81
N ARG A 343 2.89 -14.91 5.08
CA ARG A 343 2.53 -13.87 4.11
C ARG A 343 1.02 -13.56 4.24
N PRO A 344 0.59 -12.29 4.39
CA PRO A 344 -0.81 -11.89 4.28
C PRO A 344 -1.26 -11.72 2.81
N THR A 345 -2.33 -12.38 2.34
CA THR A 345 -3.05 -12.03 1.09
C THR A 345 -4.52 -12.45 1.08
N LEU A 346 -5.33 -11.71 0.31
CA LEU A 346 -6.77 -11.84 0.05
C LEU A 346 -7.10 -12.93 -1.00
N SER A 347 -8.21 -13.67 -0.82
CA SER A 347 -8.84 -14.48 -1.89
C SER A 347 -10.37 -14.62 -1.77
N LYS A 348 -11.04 -14.90 -2.91
CA LYS A 348 -12.46 -15.26 -3.12
C LYS A 348 -12.56 -16.53 -4.03
N PRO A 349 -13.70 -17.26 -4.07
CA PRO A 349 -13.85 -18.50 -4.86
C PRO A 349 -14.25 -18.28 -6.34
N ARG A 350 -13.92 -19.27 -7.18
CA ARG A 350 -13.95 -19.29 -8.67
C ARG A 350 -15.28 -19.80 -9.27
N PRO A 351 -15.63 -19.38 -10.51
CA PRO A 351 -16.03 -20.35 -11.55
C PRO A 351 -15.38 -20.12 -12.95
N LEU A 352 -15.57 -21.11 -13.84
CA LEU A 352 -14.84 -21.43 -15.10
C LEU A 352 -15.32 -20.71 -16.40
N ALA A 353 -14.33 -20.13 -17.12
CA ALA A 353 -13.96 -20.16 -18.56
C ALA A 353 -14.89 -19.85 -19.77
N LYS A 354 -14.21 -19.30 -20.83
CA LYS A 354 -14.43 -19.27 -22.31
C LYS A 354 -15.26 -18.12 -22.91
N SER A 355 -15.00 -17.58 -24.11
CA SER A 355 -13.90 -17.56 -25.10
C SER A 355 -14.23 -16.45 -26.12
N ALA A 356 -13.21 -15.85 -26.73
CA ALA A 356 -13.32 -14.79 -27.73
C ALA A 356 -13.74 -15.25 -29.13
N THR A 357 -14.25 -14.33 -29.95
CA THR A 357 -14.22 -14.42 -31.43
C THR A 357 -14.14 -13.03 -32.07
N SER A 358 -13.41 -12.98 -33.18
CA SER A 358 -12.90 -11.82 -33.92
C SER A 358 -13.92 -11.21 -34.89
N ILE A 359 -13.64 -9.97 -35.32
CA ILE A 359 -14.28 -9.32 -36.47
C ILE A 359 -13.20 -8.74 -37.38
N GLU A 360 -13.16 -9.21 -38.64
CA GLU A 360 -12.47 -8.57 -39.76
C GLU A 360 -13.49 -7.81 -40.61
N ALA A 361 -13.19 -6.57 -41.00
CA ALA A 361 -13.66 -6.01 -42.27
C ALA A 361 -12.85 -4.79 -42.77
N LYS A 362 -12.21 -5.00 -43.92
CA LYS A 362 -12.11 -4.16 -45.14
C LYS A 362 -11.66 -2.69 -45.06
N MET A 363 -10.47 -2.42 -45.62
CA MET A 363 -10.18 -1.21 -46.40
C MET A 363 -9.38 -1.56 -47.67
N THR A 364 -9.99 -1.30 -48.83
CA THR A 364 -9.41 -1.44 -50.17
C THR A 364 -8.93 -0.08 -50.69
N GLN A 365 -7.61 0.14 -50.78
CA GLN A 365 -7.02 1.06 -51.79
C GLN A 365 -5.48 0.96 -51.96
N TYR A 366 -4.89 -0.21 -51.72
CA TYR A 366 -3.48 -0.48 -52.01
C TYR A 366 -3.37 -1.87 -52.66
N SER A 367 -2.45 -2.06 -53.61
CA SER A 367 -2.22 -3.43 -54.11
C SER A 367 -1.70 -4.31 -52.97
N ILE A 368 -2.05 -5.60 -52.97
CA ILE A 368 -1.56 -6.55 -51.95
C ILE A 368 -0.03 -6.47 -51.82
N LYS A 369 0.66 -6.22 -52.93
CA LYS A 369 2.11 -6.08 -52.96
C LYS A 369 2.62 -4.79 -52.30
N ASP A 370 1.93 -3.67 -52.46
CA ASP A 370 2.28 -2.42 -51.80
C ASP A 370 2.05 -2.50 -50.29
N VAL A 371 0.93 -3.12 -49.89
CA VAL A 371 0.66 -3.41 -48.49
C VAL A 371 1.71 -4.36 -47.95
N GLN A 372 2.03 -5.46 -48.63
CA GLN A 372 3.05 -6.41 -48.20
C GLN A 372 4.44 -5.78 -48.05
N ASN A 373 4.82 -4.89 -48.98
CA ASN A 373 6.11 -4.18 -48.91
C ASN A 373 6.14 -3.17 -47.76
N ALA A 374 5.07 -2.38 -47.57
CA ALA A 374 4.95 -1.49 -46.43
C ALA A 374 4.89 -2.28 -45.11
N LEU A 375 4.15 -3.38 -45.05
CA LEU A 375 4.04 -4.27 -43.89
C LEU A 375 5.36 -4.96 -43.59
N ALA A 376 6.15 -5.33 -44.60
CA ALA A 376 7.48 -5.91 -44.40
C ALA A 376 8.42 -4.90 -43.77
N ILE A 377 8.39 -3.63 -44.22
CA ILE A 377 9.17 -2.54 -43.63
C ILE A 377 8.70 -2.27 -42.18
N LEU A 378 7.39 -2.25 -41.93
CA LEU A 378 6.83 -2.02 -40.59
C LEU A 378 7.09 -3.22 -39.64
N LYS A 379 7.02 -4.46 -40.12
CA LYS A 379 7.35 -5.68 -39.34
C LYS A 379 8.82 -5.84 -39.03
N LEU A 380 9.71 -5.26 -39.83
CA LEU A 380 11.16 -5.29 -39.61
C LEU A 380 11.65 -4.12 -38.74
N HIS A 381 10.91 -3.01 -38.65
CA HIS A 381 11.41 -1.77 -38.08
C HIS A 381 10.50 -1.05 -37.08
N LEU A 382 9.23 -1.43 -36.92
CA LEU A 382 8.42 -0.92 -35.81
C LEU A 382 8.54 -1.86 -34.61
N PRO A 383 8.66 -1.32 -33.39
CA PRO A 383 8.49 -2.13 -32.19
C PRO A 383 7.06 -2.69 -32.15
N ASP A 384 6.91 -3.95 -31.77
CA ASP A 384 5.60 -4.56 -31.57
C ASP A 384 4.82 -3.76 -30.51
N PRO A 385 3.52 -3.49 -30.72
CA PRO A 385 2.72 -2.65 -29.82
C PRO A 385 2.61 -3.19 -28.39
N ASP A 386 2.90 -4.49 -28.20
CA ASP A 386 2.84 -5.20 -26.92
C ASP A 386 4.23 -5.49 -26.31
N GLU A 387 5.32 -5.14 -26.99
CA GLU A 387 6.67 -5.29 -26.44
C GLU A 387 7.05 -4.07 -25.58
N LYS A 388 7.62 -4.34 -24.40
CA LYS A 388 8.24 -3.28 -23.60
C LYS A 388 9.38 -2.69 -24.40
N LEU A 389 9.38 -1.36 -24.58
CA LEU A 389 10.51 -0.60 -25.12
C LEU A 389 11.82 -1.11 -24.53
N PHE A 390 12.62 -1.80 -25.34
CA PHE A 390 13.96 -2.19 -24.96
C PHE A 390 14.81 -0.93 -24.97
N ILE A 391 15.45 -0.61 -23.83
CA ILE A 391 16.43 0.48 -23.81
C ILE A 391 17.62 0.00 -24.63
N GLN A 392 17.74 0.47 -25.87
CA GLN A 392 18.92 0.25 -26.68
C GLN A 392 20.08 1.07 -26.08
N LEU A 393 20.82 0.45 -25.17
CA LEU A 393 22.07 0.95 -24.61
C LEU A 393 23.21 0.69 -25.62
N ASP A 394 23.13 1.28 -26.80
CA ASP A 394 24.27 1.34 -27.72
C ASP A 394 24.81 2.76 -27.72
N ASP A 395 26.00 2.93 -27.15
CA ASP A 395 26.74 4.21 -27.15
C ASP A 395 27.33 4.53 -28.53
N SER A 396 27.15 3.67 -29.54
CA SER A 396 27.49 4.00 -30.91
C SER A 396 26.67 5.21 -31.39
N LYS A 397 27.35 6.19 -32.01
CA LYS A 397 26.72 7.40 -32.58
C LYS A 397 25.63 7.10 -33.62
N THR A 398 25.55 5.85 -34.08
CA THR A 398 24.64 5.34 -35.11
C THR A 398 23.19 5.23 -34.65
N LEU A 399 22.90 4.86 -33.39
CA LEU A 399 21.51 4.83 -32.89
C LEU A 399 20.99 6.20 -32.43
N ARG A 400 21.88 7.18 -32.20
CA ARG A 400 21.48 8.57 -31.89
C ARG A 400 20.87 9.29 -33.09
N ASN A 401 21.11 8.79 -34.31
CA ASN A 401 20.70 9.44 -35.55
C ASN A 401 19.89 8.46 -36.42
N PHE A 402 18.56 8.48 -36.29
CA PHE A 402 17.69 7.80 -37.25
C PHE A 402 17.51 8.67 -38.51
N THR A 403 18.46 8.56 -39.44
CA THR A 403 18.60 9.46 -40.60
C THR A 403 17.50 9.34 -41.67
N LEU A 404 16.67 8.30 -41.59
CA LEU A 404 15.61 8.06 -42.57
C LEU A 404 14.33 8.84 -42.25
N PHE A 405 14.08 9.19 -40.98
CA PHE A 405 12.83 9.87 -40.63
C PHE A 405 12.73 11.22 -41.31
N ASP A 406 13.78 12.05 -41.29
CA ASP A 406 13.75 13.38 -41.92
C ASP A 406 13.64 13.34 -43.45
N LYS A 407 13.85 12.18 -44.08
CA LYS A 407 13.66 11.97 -45.52
C LYS A 407 12.21 11.63 -45.90
N LEU A 408 11.36 11.30 -44.94
CA LEU A 408 9.94 11.06 -45.20
C LEU A 408 9.24 12.39 -45.57
N PRO A 409 8.27 12.37 -46.51
CA PRO A 409 7.38 13.50 -46.73
C PRO A 409 6.79 14.02 -45.42
N LEU A 410 6.65 15.35 -45.31
CA LEU A 410 6.18 16.02 -44.08
C LEU A 410 4.86 15.40 -43.57
N GLU A 411 3.94 15.10 -44.48
CA GLU A 411 2.64 14.51 -44.17
C GLU A 411 2.78 13.18 -43.43
N LEU A 412 3.67 12.30 -43.88
CA LEU A 412 3.91 11.01 -43.23
C LEU A 412 4.56 11.18 -41.86
N ARG A 413 5.50 12.13 -41.73
CA ARG A 413 6.15 12.44 -40.44
C ARG A 413 5.14 12.95 -39.41
N LEU A 414 4.27 13.87 -39.82
CA LEU A 414 3.18 14.37 -38.98
C LEU A 414 2.16 13.28 -38.63
N CYS A 415 1.82 12.39 -39.58
CA CYS A 415 0.99 11.22 -39.28
C CYS A 415 1.63 10.32 -38.21
N ILE A 416 2.92 10.01 -38.33
CA ILE A 416 3.66 9.22 -37.33
C ILE A 416 3.59 9.89 -35.96
N TRP A 417 3.86 11.19 -35.86
CA TRP A 417 3.75 11.93 -34.60
C TRP A 417 2.36 11.87 -33.98
N ARG A 418 1.31 12.02 -34.79
CA ARG A 418 -0.08 11.96 -34.32
C ARG A 418 -0.48 10.56 -33.86
N MET A 419 0.04 9.50 -34.49
CA MET A 419 -0.15 8.13 -34.02
C MET A 419 0.56 7.85 -32.69
N CYS A 420 1.61 8.59 -32.37
CA CYS A 420 2.29 8.52 -31.07
C CYS A 420 1.59 9.32 -29.96
N PHE A 421 0.53 10.07 -30.26
CA PHE A 421 -0.24 10.73 -29.22
C PHE A 421 -0.97 9.71 -28.34
N PRO A 422 -1.14 10.01 -27.04
CA PRO A 422 -2.05 9.23 -26.22
C PRO A 422 -3.44 9.14 -26.87
N GLY A 423 -4.04 7.95 -26.87
CA GLY A 423 -5.45 7.78 -27.18
C GLY A 423 -6.36 8.46 -26.14
N PRO A 424 -7.69 8.43 -26.35
CA PRO A 424 -8.65 8.99 -25.41
C PRO A 424 -8.40 8.51 -23.99
N ARG A 425 -8.19 9.47 -23.08
CA ARG A 425 -7.93 9.17 -21.66
C ARG A 425 -8.74 10.08 -20.75
N SER A 426 -8.85 9.64 -19.50
CA SER A 426 -9.48 10.40 -18.43
C SER A 426 -8.41 11.16 -17.65
N VAL A 427 -8.45 12.48 -17.69
CA VAL A 427 -7.47 13.35 -17.03
C VAL A 427 -8.10 13.96 -15.77
N GLY A 428 -7.44 13.78 -14.63
CA GLY A 428 -7.95 14.22 -13.34
C GLY A 428 -7.57 15.67 -13.02
N PHE A 429 -8.55 16.55 -12.83
CA PHE A 429 -8.33 17.95 -12.46
C PHE A 429 -8.71 18.18 -11.00
N HIS A 430 -7.72 17.99 -10.11
CA HIS A 430 -7.95 17.94 -8.67
C HIS A 430 -6.93 18.81 -7.93
N PRO A 431 -7.33 19.50 -6.83
CA PRO A 431 -6.38 20.15 -5.94
C PRO A 431 -5.39 19.15 -5.34
N GLU A 432 -4.13 19.57 -5.12
CA GLU A 432 -3.06 18.74 -4.56
C GLU A 432 -3.39 18.06 -3.22
N TRP A 433 -4.26 18.66 -2.41
CA TRP A 433 -4.67 18.07 -1.12
C TRP A 433 -5.57 16.84 -1.28
N PHE A 434 -6.14 16.59 -2.47
CA PHE A 434 -6.81 15.33 -2.80
C PHE A 434 -5.78 14.31 -3.32
N LYS A 435 -4.96 13.78 -2.41
CA LYS A 435 -3.99 12.69 -2.69
C LYS A 435 -4.71 11.36 -2.90
N ILE A 436 -5.50 11.23 -3.95
CA ILE A 436 -6.00 9.93 -4.41
C ILE A 436 -4.87 9.32 -5.24
N ASN A 437 -4.31 8.19 -4.77
CA ASN A 437 -3.28 7.42 -5.48
C ASN A 437 -3.72 7.19 -6.94
N LYS A 438 -3.14 7.96 -7.85
CA LYS A 438 -3.43 7.87 -9.28
C LYS A 438 -2.11 7.59 -9.98
N GLY A 439 -2.14 6.63 -10.92
CA GLY A 439 -1.04 6.43 -11.84
C GLY A 439 -0.66 7.75 -12.51
N PRO A 440 0.61 7.96 -12.84
CA PRO A 440 1.08 9.23 -13.39
C PRO A 440 0.36 9.55 -14.70
N ASP A 441 -0.18 10.77 -14.81
CA ASP A 441 -0.59 11.33 -16.09
C ASP A 441 0.69 11.56 -16.91
N TYR A 442 1.08 10.57 -17.71
CA TYR A 442 2.29 10.66 -18.51
C TYR A 442 2.16 11.75 -19.58
N PHE A 443 3.23 12.52 -19.75
CA PHE A 443 3.39 13.45 -20.86
C PHE A 443 3.39 12.65 -22.16
N PRO A 444 2.79 13.16 -23.24
CA PRO A 444 2.98 12.59 -24.57
C PRO A 444 4.47 12.41 -24.86
N VAL A 445 4.88 11.22 -25.30
CA VAL A 445 6.29 10.93 -25.64
C VAL A 445 6.81 11.89 -26.70
N THR A 446 5.93 12.36 -27.58
CA THR A 446 6.20 13.34 -28.64
C THR A 446 6.68 14.70 -28.13
N LEU A 447 6.56 15.00 -26.84
CA LEU A 447 7.17 16.19 -26.24
C LEU A 447 8.67 16.05 -25.98
N GLN A 448 9.21 14.83 -26.04
CA GLN A 448 10.58 14.52 -25.63
C GLN A 448 11.47 14.09 -26.80
N ILE A 449 10.90 13.89 -28.00
CA ILE A 449 11.64 13.33 -29.14
C ILE A 449 12.47 14.41 -29.85
N ASN A 450 11.83 15.38 -30.51
CA ASN A 450 12.53 16.43 -31.27
C ASN A 450 11.70 17.71 -31.39
N ASN A 451 12.16 18.69 -32.18
CA ASN A 451 11.45 19.98 -32.33
C ASN A 451 10.15 19.85 -33.14
N GLU A 452 10.14 19.02 -34.17
CA GLU A 452 8.95 18.83 -35.01
C GLU A 452 7.81 18.15 -34.26
N SER A 453 8.10 17.03 -33.59
CA SER A 453 7.13 16.31 -32.76
C SER A 453 6.56 17.20 -31.65
N ARG A 454 7.39 18.01 -30.99
CA ARG A 454 6.93 19.02 -30.02
C ARG A 454 6.00 20.04 -30.66
N SER A 455 6.42 20.63 -31.78
CA SER A 455 5.64 21.62 -32.52
C SER A 455 4.27 21.09 -32.94
N ASP A 456 4.20 19.85 -33.45
CA ASP A 456 2.91 19.24 -33.79
C ASP A 456 2.09 18.92 -32.54
N THR A 457 2.72 18.41 -31.47
CA THR A 457 2.03 18.14 -30.19
C THR A 457 1.35 19.40 -29.63
N TYR A 458 2.02 20.56 -29.68
CA TYR A 458 1.48 21.83 -29.20
C TYR A 458 0.26 22.33 -29.97
N LYS A 459 -0.01 21.82 -31.18
CA LYS A 459 -1.25 22.11 -31.93
C LYS A 459 -2.46 21.37 -31.37
N HIS A 460 -2.24 20.28 -30.63
CA HIS A 460 -3.28 19.36 -30.17
C HIS A 460 -3.44 19.34 -28.65
N TYR A 461 -2.35 19.54 -27.90
CA TYR A 461 -2.31 19.46 -26.45
C TYR A 461 -1.97 20.81 -25.81
N TYR A 462 -2.67 21.10 -24.72
CA TYR A 462 -2.39 22.24 -23.85
C TYR A 462 -1.55 21.79 -22.65
N ILE A 463 -0.58 22.62 -22.27
CA ILE A 463 0.16 22.50 -21.00
C ILE A 463 -0.50 23.42 -19.99
N ILE A 464 -1.00 22.85 -18.91
CA ILE A 464 -1.72 23.57 -17.87
C ILE A 464 -0.93 23.49 -16.57
N ALA A 465 -0.51 24.63 -16.03
CA ALA A 465 0.13 24.70 -14.72
C ALA A 465 -0.91 24.60 -13.60
N HIS A 466 -0.65 23.73 -12.62
CA HIS A 466 -1.50 23.59 -11.45
C HIS A 466 -1.53 24.91 -10.64
N PRO A 467 -2.71 25.42 -10.24
CA PRO A 467 -2.87 26.80 -9.77
C PRO A 467 -2.43 27.03 -8.31
N PHE A 468 -2.13 25.97 -7.55
CA PHE A 468 -1.67 26.02 -6.16
C PHE A 468 -0.41 25.19 -5.93
N SER A 469 0.62 25.43 -6.74
CA SER A 469 1.95 24.97 -6.40
C SER A 469 2.42 25.69 -5.13
N ASN A 470 2.83 24.95 -4.11
CA ASN A 470 3.54 25.52 -2.98
C ASN A 470 4.83 26.21 -3.49
N ALA A 471 5.25 27.32 -2.89
CA ALA A 471 6.46 28.04 -3.30
C ALA A 471 7.73 27.16 -3.32
N ASN A 472 7.72 26.08 -2.51
CA ASN A 472 8.82 25.13 -2.39
C ASN A 472 8.81 24.02 -3.45
N HIS A 473 7.82 23.97 -4.34
CA HIS A 473 7.72 22.93 -5.37
C HIS A 473 7.44 23.55 -6.75
N PRO A 474 8.11 23.08 -7.81
CA PRO A 474 7.78 23.51 -9.16
C PRO A 474 6.31 23.19 -9.45
N PRO A 475 5.60 24.06 -10.20
CA PRO A 475 4.20 23.82 -10.50
C PRO A 475 4.03 22.50 -11.24
N LYS A 476 3.14 21.65 -10.71
CA LYS A 476 2.77 20.42 -11.40
C LYS A 476 2.14 20.80 -12.75
N LEU A 477 2.73 20.31 -13.83
CA LEU A 477 2.20 20.50 -15.17
C LEU A 477 1.23 19.37 -15.52
N MET A 478 0.12 19.72 -16.17
CA MET A 478 -0.88 18.81 -16.68
C MET A 478 -0.95 18.94 -18.21
N PHE A 479 -1.24 17.83 -18.90
CA PHE A 479 -1.27 17.77 -20.36
C PHE A 479 -2.63 17.26 -20.81
N PHE A 480 -3.29 18.03 -21.65
CA PHE A 480 -4.69 17.78 -21.96
C PHE A 480 -5.02 18.18 -23.41
N ASN A 481 -5.66 17.28 -24.14
CA ASN A 481 -6.24 17.56 -25.45
C ASN A 481 -7.77 17.67 -25.32
N PRO A 482 -8.35 18.89 -25.38
CA PRO A 482 -9.78 19.11 -25.12
C PRO A 482 -10.73 18.39 -26.08
N ARG A 483 -10.25 17.96 -27.26
CA ARG A 483 -11.06 17.23 -28.24
C ARG A 483 -11.10 15.73 -27.96
N VAL A 484 -10.00 15.18 -27.45
CA VAL A 484 -9.80 13.72 -27.35
C VAL A 484 -9.94 13.22 -25.92
N ASP A 485 -9.43 13.98 -24.96
CA ASP A 485 -9.43 13.64 -23.54
C ASP A 485 -10.78 13.96 -22.87
N ILE A 486 -11.05 13.25 -21.78
CA ILE A 486 -12.23 13.46 -20.93
C ILE A 486 -11.73 13.97 -19.59
N ILE A 487 -12.28 15.11 -19.13
CA ILE A 487 -11.95 15.57 -17.79
C ILE A 487 -12.72 14.75 -16.77
N ARG A 488 -12.03 14.31 -15.72
CA ARG A 488 -12.64 13.63 -14.59
C ARG A 488 -12.60 14.48 -13.33
N ILE A 489 -13.74 14.50 -12.64
CA ILE A 489 -13.91 15.05 -11.30
C ILE A 489 -14.46 13.96 -10.38
N GLY A 490 -13.92 13.80 -9.18
CA GLY A 490 -14.50 12.93 -8.15
C GLY A 490 -15.65 13.63 -7.43
N VAL A 491 -16.75 12.94 -7.15
CA VAL A 491 -17.89 13.52 -6.42
C VAL A 491 -17.47 14.07 -5.06
N LEU A 492 -16.52 13.41 -4.39
CA LEU A 492 -15.99 13.86 -3.10
C LEU A 492 -15.28 15.21 -3.20
N GLU A 493 -14.66 15.51 -4.34
CA GLU A 493 -13.96 16.78 -4.56
C GLU A 493 -14.94 17.93 -4.72
N LEU A 494 -16.08 17.66 -5.37
CA LEU A 494 -17.21 18.59 -5.39
C LEU A 494 -17.72 18.85 -3.96
N LEU A 495 -17.86 17.80 -3.15
CA LEU A 495 -18.53 17.84 -1.84
C LEU A 495 -17.69 18.43 -0.69
N PHE A 496 -16.42 18.06 -0.55
CA PHE A 496 -15.69 18.30 0.70
C PHE A 496 -15.13 19.71 0.89
N SER A 497 -15.05 20.53 -0.17
CA SER A 497 -14.50 21.88 -0.04
C SER A 497 -14.97 22.82 -1.16
N ARG A 498 -16.28 23.05 -1.23
CA ARG A 498 -16.95 23.84 -2.28
C ARG A 498 -16.19 25.13 -2.63
N THR A 499 -15.90 25.99 -1.65
CA THR A 499 -15.22 27.27 -1.88
C THR A 499 -13.79 27.09 -2.40
N ALA A 500 -12.99 26.18 -1.83
CA ALA A 500 -11.62 25.98 -2.30
C ALA A 500 -11.57 25.29 -3.68
N PHE A 501 -12.50 24.37 -3.94
CA PHE A 501 -12.66 23.71 -5.24
C PHE A 501 -13.12 24.71 -6.31
N ASN A 502 -14.10 25.57 -6.01
CA ASN A 502 -14.54 26.64 -6.90
C ASN A 502 -13.39 27.62 -7.17
N LYS A 503 -12.68 28.07 -6.13
CA LYS A 503 -11.50 28.94 -6.29
C LYS A 503 -10.41 28.28 -7.15
N PHE A 504 -10.20 26.98 -7.00
CA PHE A 504 -9.31 26.19 -7.84
C PHE A 504 -9.73 26.23 -9.30
N TRP A 505 -10.98 25.85 -9.58
CA TRP A 505 -11.51 25.75 -10.93
C TRP A 505 -11.58 27.11 -11.61
N SER A 506 -12.09 28.15 -10.94
CA SER A 506 -12.14 29.51 -11.48
C SER A 506 -10.75 30.02 -11.85
N LYS A 507 -9.74 29.80 -11.00
CA LYS A 507 -8.35 30.22 -11.27
C LYS A 507 -7.71 29.40 -12.39
N LEU A 508 -8.04 28.11 -12.47
CA LEU A 508 -7.54 27.23 -13.51
C LEU A 508 -8.11 27.62 -14.88
N ILE A 509 -9.42 27.81 -14.95
CA ILE A 509 -10.15 28.18 -16.17
C ILE A 509 -9.76 29.57 -16.62
N SER A 510 -9.72 30.56 -15.73
CA SER A 510 -9.39 31.94 -16.12
C SER A 510 -7.99 32.08 -16.72
N ARG A 511 -7.04 31.24 -16.29
CA ARG A 511 -5.66 31.20 -16.82
C ARG A 511 -5.53 30.43 -18.13
N ASN A 512 -6.52 29.60 -18.49
CA ASN A 512 -6.44 28.67 -19.62
C ASN A 512 -7.72 28.70 -20.45
N ARG A 513 -8.35 29.86 -20.57
CA ARG A 513 -9.71 30.03 -21.10
C ARG A 513 -9.92 29.33 -22.45
N GLU A 514 -9.00 29.53 -23.40
CA GLU A 514 -9.09 28.93 -24.74
C GLU A 514 -9.13 27.39 -24.70
N CYS A 515 -8.35 26.77 -23.81
CA CYS A 515 -8.35 25.32 -23.63
C CYS A 515 -9.69 24.85 -23.08
N PHE A 516 -10.20 25.55 -22.06
CA PHE A 516 -11.39 25.12 -21.36
C PHE A 516 -12.69 25.37 -22.14
N GLU A 517 -12.71 26.39 -23.02
CA GLU A 517 -13.81 26.62 -23.96
C GLU A 517 -13.96 25.50 -24.99
N ARG A 518 -12.92 24.68 -25.21
CA ARG A 518 -12.93 23.56 -26.17
C ARG A 518 -13.30 22.21 -25.54
N ILE A 519 -13.47 22.15 -24.22
CA ILE A 519 -13.84 20.91 -23.54
C ILE A 519 -15.27 20.54 -23.90
N GLU A 520 -15.45 19.39 -24.52
CA GLU A 520 -16.78 18.91 -24.91
C GLU A 520 -17.34 17.86 -23.95
N ARG A 521 -16.48 17.17 -23.19
CA ARG A 521 -16.86 15.99 -22.38
C ARG A 521 -16.30 16.08 -20.96
N LEU A 522 -17.18 15.86 -19.98
CA LEU A 522 -16.86 15.80 -18.56
C LEU A 522 -17.36 14.48 -17.97
N GLU A 523 -16.58 13.88 -17.08
CA GLU A 523 -16.96 12.69 -16.32
C GLU A 523 -16.90 12.95 -14.81
N ILE A 524 -17.98 12.63 -14.10
CA ILE A 524 -18.07 12.72 -12.64
C ILE A 524 -18.06 11.30 -12.09
N ARG A 525 -17.10 10.97 -11.21
CA ARG A 525 -16.90 9.61 -10.69
C ARG A 525 -17.09 9.50 -9.18
N ASP A 526 -17.01 8.27 -8.70
CA ASP A 526 -16.93 7.90 -7.27
C ASP A 526 -18.22 8.14 -6.47
N PHE A 527 -19.39 8.03 -7.10
CA PHE A 527 -20.66 7.98 -6.37
C PHE A 527 -20.73 6.72 -5.50
N ARG A 528 -20.74 6.91 -4.18
CA ARG A 528 -20.73 5.80 -3.18
C ARG A 528 -21.94 5.77 -2.25
N SER A 529 -22.80 6.80 -2.25
CA SER A 529 -23.86 6.93 -1.24
C SER A 529 -25.18 7.41 -1.84
N SER A 530 -26.28 6.87 -1.33
CA SER A 530 -27.65 7.32 -1.60
C SER A 530 -27.92 8.75 -1.12
N LYS A 531 -27.14 9.26 -0.15
CA LYS A 531 -27.24 10.63 0.37
C LYS A 531 -26.62 11.69 -0.53
N ALA A 532 -26.07 11.30 -1.69
CA ALA A 532 -25.50 12.25 -2.64
C ALA A 532 -26.58 13.24 -3.11
N ASP A 533 -27.81 12.77 -3.34
CA ASP A 533 -28.96 13.56 -3.80
C ASP A 533 -29.17 14.89 -3.04
N GLN A 534 -29.13 14.87 -1.71
CA GLN A 534 -29.32 16.05 -0.86
C GLN A 534 -28.18 17.08 -1.01
N HIS A 535 -26.97 16.60 -1.33
CA HIS A 535 -25.82 17.48 -1.53
C HIS A 535 -25.69 17.95 -2.98
N VAL A 536 -26.22 17.21 -3.95
CA VAL A 536 -26.18 17.57 -5.37
C VAL A 536 -26.89 18.89 -5.63
N ARG A 537 -28.07 19.08 -5.04
CA ARG A 537 -28.75 20.38 -5.08
C ARG A 537 -27.87 21.49 -4.52
N LYS A 538 -27.22 21.27 -3.36
CA LYS A 538 -26.31 22.27 -2.77
C LYS A 538 -25.06 22.55 -3.61
N LEU A 539 -24.56 21.58 -4.36
CA LEU A 539 -23.41 21.75 -5.25
C LEU A 539 -23.74 22.63 -6.46
N ILE A 540 -24.92 22.40 -6.99
CA ILE A 540 -25.33 22.92 -8.29
C ILE A 540 -26.01 24.30 -8.15
N TYR A 541 -26.83 24.52 -7.11
CA TYR A 541 -27.48 25.80 -6.90
C TYR A 541 -26.49 26.87 -6.46
N LYS A 542 -26.49 27.98 -7.20
CA LYS A 542 -25.80 29.22 -6.88
C LYS A 542 -26.13 29.63 -5.45
N ASP A 543 -25.19 29.45 -4.52
CA ASP A 543 -25.16 30.39 -3.41
C ASP A 543 -24.89 31.76 -4.05
N LYS A 544 -25.53 32.85 -3.62
CA LYS A 544 -25.72 34.08 -4.43
C LYS A 544 -24.43 34.63 -5.08
N ASN A 545 -23.26 34.23 -4.60
CA ASN A 545 -21.93 34.67 -5.03
C ASN A 545 -21.01 33.60 -5.68
N GLU A 546 -21.42 32.33 -5.84
CA GLU A 546 -20.56 31.27 -6.40
C GLU A 546 -21.14 30.61 -7.66
N THR A 547 -20.39 30.65 -8.77
CA THR A 547 -20.74 29.98 -10.03
C THR A 547 -20.34 28.51 -9.97
N SER A 548 -21.26 27.61 -10.31
CA SER A 548 -20.99 26.17 -10.41
C SER A 548 -19.86 25.87 -11.41
N PRO A 549 -18.90 24.96 -11.11
CA PRO A 549 -17.80 24.61 -12.01
C PRO A 549 -18.26 24.16 -13.40
N PHE A 550 -19.45 23.55 -13.50
CA PHE A 550 -20.01 23.10 -14.77
C PHE A 550 -20.32 24.27 -15.71
N LEU A 551 -20.74 25.41 -15.16
CA LEU A 551 -21.06 26.62 -15.92
C LEU A 551 -19.80 27.39 -16.36
N LEU A 552 -18.62 26.98 -15.88
CA LEU A 552 -17.33 27.52 -16.32
C LEU A 552 -16.79 26.80 -17.56
N LEU A 553 -17.49 25.77 -18.06
CA LEU A 553 -17.14 24.98 -19.24
C LEU A 553 -18.14 25.26 -20.37
N PRO A 554 -18.03 26.40 -21.07
CA PRO A 554 -19.08 26.81 -21.98
C PRO A 554 -19.14 25.92 -23.24
N GLY A 555 -18.06 25.21 -23.60
CA GLY A 555 -18.04 24.26 -24.71
C GLY A 555 -18.63 22.87 -24.42
N LEU A 556 -19.11 22.64 -23.19
CA LEU A 556 -19.52 21.32 -22.73
C LEU A 556 -20.74 20.80 -23.51
N LYS A 557 -20.64 19.58 -24.04
CA LYS A 557 -21.71 18.90 -24.81
C LYS A 557 -22.23 17.66 -24.10
N GLU A 558 -21.40 17.00 -23.30
CA GLU A 558 -21.74 15.78 -22.60
C GLU A 558 -21.17 15.73 -21.18
N VAL A 559 -22.00 15.28 -20.24
CA VAL A 559 -21.61 14.96 -18.87
C VAL A 559 -21.94 13.50 -18.58
N THR A 560 -20.93 12.69 -18.29
CA THR A 560 -21.10 11.30 -17.88
C THR A 560 -20.96 11.17 -16.37
N VAL A 561 -21.96 10.59 -15.72
CA VAL A 561 -21.98 10.30 -14.30
C VAL A 561 -21.70 8.82 -14.11
N THR A 562 -20.56 8.49 -13.53
CA THR A 562 -20.11 7.10 -13.40
C THR A 562 -20.15 6.64 -11.95
N ALA A 563 -20.92 5.58 -11.69
CA ALA A 563 -21.04 4.96 -10.37
C ALA A 563 -19.72 4.39 -9.85
N GLY A 564 -19.48 4.45 -8.53
CA GLY A 564 -18.26 3.93 -7.91
C GLY A 564 -18.20 2.40 -7.83
N GLN A 565 -16.98 1.85 -7.76
CA GLN A 565 -16.73 0.40 -7.76
C GLN A 565 -17.00 -0.30 -6.40
N LEU A 566 -17.15 0.46 -5.31
CA LEU A 566 -16.85 -0.01 -3.95
C LEU A 566 -18.03 -0.63 -3.17
N LEU A 567 -19.19 -0.82 -3.77
CA LEU A 567 -20.24 -1.64 -3.13
C LEU A 567 -20.03 -3.10 -3.51
N SER A 568 -19.13 -3.77 -2.80
CA SER A 568 -18.96 -5.23 -2.91
C SER A 568 -20.28 -5.91 -2.55
N GLY A 569 -20.83 -6.69 -3.47
CA GLY A 569 -22.11 -7.39 -3.30
C GLY A 569 -23.34 -6.65 -3.84
N ALA A 570 -23.26 -5.35 -4.15
CA ALA A 570 -24.37 -4.66 -4.80
C ALA A 570 -24.50 -5.08 -6.28
N SER A 571 -25.74 -5.25 -6.72
CA SER A 571 -26.09 -5.43 -8.12
C SER A 571 -25.74 -4.20 -8.95
N ASP A 572 -25.62 -4.38 -10.26
CA ASP A 572 -25.36 -3.29 -11.20
C ASP A 572 -26.45 -2.21 -11.17
N ALA A 573 -27.71 -2.60 -10.93
CA ALA A 573 -28.82 -1.67 -10.74
C ALA A 573 -28.63 -0.80 -9.50
N GLU A 574 -28.28 -1.40 -8.35
CA GLU A 574 -28.02 -0.67 -7.09
C GLU A 574 -26.82 0.26 -7.19
N ARG A 575 -25.77 -0.14 -7.93
CA ARG A 575 -24.61 0.72 -8.19
C ARG A 575 -24.96 1.89 -9.09
N LEU A 576 -25.79 1.68 -10.11
CA LEU A 576 -26.18 2.72 -11.08
C LEU A 576 -27.12 3.76 -10.48
N GLU A 577 -27.90 3.39 -9.47
CA GLU A 577 -28.96 4.23 -8.90
C GLU A 577 -28.49 5.61 -8.39
N PRO A 578 -27.38 5.74 -7.62
CA PRO A 578 -26.86 7.05 -7.25
C PRO A 578 -26.47 7.94 -8.44
N ALA A 579 -25.96 7.35 -9.52
CA ALA A 579 -25.59 8.10 -10.73
C ALA A 579 -26.83 8.58 -11.50
N LYS A 580 -27.92 7.78 -11.54
CA LYS A 580 -29.22 8.20 -12.10
C LYS A 580 -29.82 9.36 -11.32
N LYS A 581 -29.85 9.27 -9.98
CA LYS A 581 -30.35 10.37 -9.14
C LYS A 581 -29.55 11.65 -9.32
N PHE A 582 -28.23 11.55 -9.47
CA PHE A 582 -27.41 12.72 -9.77
C PHE A 582 -27.77 13.32 -11.14
N LYS A 583 -27.91 12.48 -12.17
CA LYS A 583 -28.35 12.89 -13.50
C LYS A 583 -29.68 13.67 -13.42
N GLU A 584 -30.70 13.10 -12.79
CA GLU A 584 -32.02 13.72 -12.64
C GLU A 584 -31.95 15.06 -11.89
N ALA A 585 -31.02 15.21 -10.97
CA ALA A 585 -30.85 16.43 -10.20
C ALA A 585 -30.05 17.54 -10.95
N ILE A 586 -29.18 17.19 -11.90
CA ILE A 586 -28.35 18.17 -12.63
C ILE A 586 -29.01 18.67 -13.93
N GLU A 587 -29.82 17.86 -14.59
CA GLU A 587 -30.49 18.23 -15.85
C GLU A 587 -31.32 19.52 -15.73
N PRO A 588 -32.21 19.71 -14.72
CA PRO A 588 -32.99 20.93 -14.57
C PRO A 588 -32.13 22.19 -14.40
N VAL A 589 -30.94 22.03 -13.83
CA VAL A 589 -30.04 23.18 -13.63
C VAL A 589 -29.31 23.52 -14.93
N PHE A 590 -28.92 22.53 -15.73
CA PHE A 590 -28.43 22.85 -17.06
C PHE A 590 -29.48 23.56 -17.91
N GLU A 591 -30.76 23.21 -17.77
CA GLU A 591 -31.87 23.93 -18.41
C GLU A 591 -31.99 25.37 -17.91
N GLU A 592 -31.95 25.59 -16.58
CA GLU A 592 -31.98 26.95 -16.00
C GLU A 592 -30.85 27.85 -16.52
N TYR A 593 -29.66 27.28 -16.74
CA TYR A 593 -28.47 28.00 -17.21
C TYR A 593 -28.10 27.67 -18.66
N GLN A 594 -29.06 27.34 -19.51
CA GLN A 594 -28.81 26.95 -20.91
C GLN A 594 -28.00 28.01 -21.69
N SER A 595 -28.20 29.30 -21.40
CA SER A 595 -27.48 30.41 -22.03
C SER A 595 -25.99 30.49 -21.66
N ALA A 596 -25.53 29.74 -20.66
CA ALA A 596 -24.13 29.69 -20.27
C ALA A 596 -23.27 28.80 -21.20
N PHE A 597 -23.90 27.97 -22.03
CA PHE A 597 -23.22 27.07 -22.95
C PHE A 597 -23.13 27.67 -24.37
N LEU A 598 -21.96 27.57 -25.02
CA LEU A 598 -21.66 28.14 -26.34
C LEU A 598 -22.62 27.67 -27.44
N THR A 599 -23.14 26.45 -27.30
CA THR A 599 -24.05 25.86 -28.29
C THR A 599 -25.49 26.37 -28.14
N GLY A 600 -25.79 27.09 -27.05
CA GLY A 600 -27.16 27.39 -26.63
C GLY A 600 -27.98 26.14 -26.32
N LYS A 601 -27.34 24.96 -26.17
CA LYS A 601 -27.96 23.69 -25.82
C LYS A 601 -27.37 23.19 -24.52
N VAL A 602 -28.21 22.57 -23.70
CA VAL A 602 -27.77 21.91 -22.47
C VAL A 602 -26.91 20.68 -22.79
N PRO A 603 -25.85 20.41 -22.00
CA PRO A 603 -25.07 19.19 -22.16
C PRO A 603 -25.94 17.95 -21.97
N LYS A 604 -25.75 16.92 -22.81
CA LYS A 604 -26.38 15.62 -22.61
C LYS A 604 -25.82 14.97 -21.35
N VAL A 605 -26.68 14.58 -20.42
CA VAL A 605 -26.25 13.90 -19.19
C VAL A 605 -26.52 12.41 -19.30
N THR A 606 -25.49 11.59 -19.08
CA THR A 606 -25.59 10.12 -19.11
C THR A 606 -25.16 9.55 -17.75
N ALA A 607 -25.76 8.44 -17.35
CA ALA A 607 -25.38 7.71 -16.14
C ALA A 607 -24.94 6.30 -16.54
N ARG A 608 -23.81 5.84 -16.01
CA ARG A 608 -23.27 4.50 -16.30
C ARG A 608 -22.57 3.89 -15.10
N ILE A 609 -22.33 2.59 -15.19
CA ILE A 609 -21.52 1.85 -14.23
C ILE A 609 -20.04 1.99 -14.61
N TRP A 610 -19.17 2.03 -13.61
CA TRP A 610 -17.74 1.93 -13.85
C TRP A 610 -17.41 0.59 -14.50
N GLN A 611 -16.98 0.63 -15.75
CA GLN A 611 -16.38 -0.51 -16.43
C GLN A 611 -14.89 -0.24 -16.56
N ILE A 612 -14.08 -1.24 -16.20
CA ILE A 612 -12.67 -1.23 -16.61
C ILE A 612 -12.72 -1.36 -18.13
N LEU A 613 -12.35 -0.29 -18.82
CA LEU A 613 -12.12 -0.37 -20.25
C LEU A 613 -10.94 -1.33 -20.42
N GLU A 614 -11.19 -2.53 -20.94
CA GLU A 614 -10.14 -3.37 -21.50
C GLU A 614 -9.44 -2.50 -22.55
N ARG A 615 -8.17 -2.20 -22.31
CA ARG A 615 -7.35 -1.36 -23.18
C ARG A 615 -6.80 -2.17 -24.32
#